data_AF-A0A8H5LBP1-F1
#
_entry.id   AF-A0A8H5LBP1-F1
#
_cell.length_a   1.000
_cell.length_b   1.000
_cell.length_c   1.000
_cell.angle_alpha   90.00
_cell.angle_beta   90.00
_cell.angle_gamma   90.00
#
_symmetry.space_group_name_H-M   'P 1'
#
loop_
_entity.id
_entity.type
_entity.pdbx_description
1 polymer ?
#
loop_
_entity_poly.entity_id
_entity_poly.type
_entity_poly.pdbx_seq_one_letter_code
_entity_poly.pdbx_strand_id
1 'polypeptide(L)'
;MKCLLTLALAIPAIVATPAPVPDKTASTQVQACACVNAQGQTTVDGYCVYIRGRAERVDGGVLCYPSDKHSDYMPEYFTADFCKSYYPGYNDRICKTKTVCPLIGDYWVPC
;
A
#
# COMPACT_ATOMS: atom_id res chain seq x y z
N MET A 1 -26.64 35.07 49.90
CA MET A 1 -25.26 34.52 49.84
C MET A 1 -25.39 33.14 49.21
N LYS A 2 -25.18 32.98 47.88
CA LYS A 2 -23.91 32.73 47.17
C LYS A 2 -23.26 31.40 47.59
N CYS A 3 -23.39 30.37 46.74
CA CYS A 3 -22.36 29.35 46.49
C CYS A 3 -22.78 28.54 45.25
N LEU A 4 -22.40 29.03 44.07
CA LEU A 4 -22.38 28.24 42.84
C LEU A 4 -21.11 27.39 42.89
N LEU A 5 -21.25 26.06 43.02
CA LEU A 5 -20.15 25.12 42.86
C LEU A 5 -19.95 24.84 41.37
N THR A 6 -18.91 25.42 40.80
CA THR A 6 -18.45 25.14 39.44
C THR A 6 -17.63 23.85 39.45
N LEU A 7 -18.19 22.75 38.96
CA LEU A 7 -17.43 21.53 38.66
C LEU A 7 -16.57 21.79 37.41
N ALA A 8 -15.26 21.89 37.59
CA ALA A 8 -14.31 21.92 36.49
C ALA A 8 -14.15 20.50 35.92
N LEU A 9 -14.70 20.26 34.71
CA LEU A 9 -14.35 19.08 33.91
C LEU A 9 -12.89 19.20 33.46
N ALA A 10 -11.99 18.49 34.12
CA ALA A 10 -10.64 18.26 33.60
C ALA A 10 -10.71 17.20 32.50
N ILE A 11 -10.87 17.65 31.25
CA ILE A 11 -10.72 16.77 30.09
C ILE A 11 -9.21 16.55 29.91
N PRO A 12 -8.68 15.32 30.03
CA PRO A 12 -7.29 15.07 29.72
C PRO A 12 -7.05 15.42 28.25
N ALA A 13 -6.17 16.41 28.01
CA ALA A 13 -5.70 16.71 26.68
C ALA A 13 -4.90 15.50 26.18
N ILE A 14 -5.53 14.68 25.34
CA ILE A 14 -4.84 13.62 24.62
C ILE A 14 -3.86 14.33 23.69
N VAL A 15 -2.58 14.34 24.06
CA VAL A 15 -1.52 14.85 23.22
C VAL A 15 -1.47 13.92 22.02
N ALA A 16 -1.98 14.38 20.88
CA ALA A 16 -1.89 13.63 19.62
C ALA A 16 -0.41 13.42 19.31
N THR A 17 0.07 12.19 19.44
CA THR A 17 1.41 11.85 18.97
C THR A 17 1.45 12.09 17.46
N PRO A 18 2.45 12.82 16.93
CA PRO A 18 2.52 13.09 15.51
C PRO A 18 2.55 11.77 14.73
N ALA A 19 1.76 11.71 13.66
CA ALA A 19 1.73 10.56 12.79
C ALA A 19 3.15 10.34 12.22
N PRO A 20 3.62 9.08 12.12
CA PRO A 20 4.93 8.79 11.56
C PRO A 20 4.99 9.32 10.13
N VAL A 21 6.03 10.11 9.84
CA VAL A 21 6.25 10.67 8.50
C VAL A 21 7.22 9.76 7.74
N PRO A 22 6.92 9.39 6.48
CA PRO A 22 7.84 8.57 5.69
C PRO A 22 9.19 9.29 5.49
N ASP A 23 10.29 8.59 5.70
CA ASP A 23 11.63 9.13 5.45
C ASP A 23 11.95 9.08 3.95
N LYS A 24 11.76 10.22 3.27
CA LYS A 24 12.03 10.35 1.84
C LYS A 24 13.51 10.18 1.47
N THR A 25 14.44 10.42 2.41
CA THR A 25 15.88 10.30 2.14
C THR A 25 16.31 8.83 2.02
N ALA A 26 15.56 7.93 2.64
CA ALA A 26 15.73 6.48 2.57
C ALA A 26 14.81 5.81 1.53
N SER A 27 14.31 6.57 0.55
CA SER A 27 13.45 6.03 -0.50
C SER A 27 14.18 4.99 -1.36
N THR A 28 13.43 4.02 -1.89
CA THR A 28 13.94 3.01 -2.83
C THR A 28 12.97 2.78 -3.97
N GLN A 29 13.47 2.23 -5.08
CA GLN A 29 12.64 1.84 -6.22
C GLN A 29 12.26 0.36 -6.11
N VAL A 30 10.97 0.08 -6.30
CA VAL A 30 10.40 -1.27 -6.31
C VAL A 30 9.58 -1.48 -7.58
N GLN A 31 9.32 -2.74 -7.93
CA GLN A 31 8.38 -3.09 -8.99
C GLN A 31 6.98 -3.26 -8.41
N ALA A 32 6.03 -2.51 -8.94
CA ALA A 32 4.61 -2.73 -8.74
C ALA A 32 4.04 -3.46 -9.95
N CYS A 33 3.31 -4.56 -9.78
CA CYS A 33 2.80 -5.37 -10.88
C CYS A 33 1.31 -5.64 -10.76
N ALA A 34 0.67 -5.91 -11.90
CA ALA A 34 -0.72 -6.33 -11.98
C ALA A 34 -0.94 -7.25 -13.18
N CYS A 35 -2.02 -8.02 -13.14
CA CYS A 35 -2.53 -8.70 -14.33
C CYS A 35 -3.32 -7.70 -15.18
N VAL A 36 -3.20 -7.80 -16.50
CA VAL A 36 -3.79 -6.86 -17.46
C VAL A 36 -4.58 -7.60 -18.54
N ASN A 37 -5.72 -7.03 -18.94
CA ASN A 37 -6.53 -7.55 -20.04
C ASN A 37 -6.23 -6.82 -21.36
N ALA A 38 -6.85 -7.27 -22.46
CA ALA A 38 -6.66 -6.68 -23.78
C ALA A 38 -7.11 -5.21 -23.89
N GLN A 39 -7.97 -4.74 -22.97
CA GLN A 39 -8.42 -3.36 -22.88
C GLN A 39 -7.50 -2.47 -22.01
N GLY A 40 -6.40 -3.03 -21.48
CA GLY A 40 -5.48 -2.31 -20.59
C GLY A 40 -5.98 -2.15 -19.16
N GLN A 41 -7.09 -2.79 -18.78
CA GLN A 41 -7.58 -2.78 -17.41
C GLN A 41 -6.72 -3.72 -16.56
N THR A 42 -6.43 -3.32 -15.33
CA THR A 42 -5.57 -4.07 -14.41
C THR A 42 -6.35 -4.65 -13.25
N THR A 43 -5.90 -5.80 -12.75
CA THR A 43 -6.38 -6.37 -11.48
C THR A 43 -5.23 -6.97 -10.68
N VAL A 44 -5.38 -6.90 -9.36
CA VAL A 44 -4.51 -7.54 -8.36
C VAL A 44 -5.30 -8.21 -7.23
N ASP A 45 -6.61 -7.94 -7.17
CA ASP A 45 -7.60 -8.34 -6.15
C ASP A 45 -7.02 -8.60 -4.74
N GLY A 46 -7.60 -9.56 -4.00
CA GLY A 46 -7.12 -9.95 -2.68
C GLY A 46 -5.76 -10.67 -2.69
N TYR A 47 -5.29 -11.11 -3.87
CA TYR A 47 -4.01 -11.81 -3.99
C TYR A 47 -2.84 -10.91 -3.61
N CYS A 48 -2.92 -9.61 -3.93
CA CYS A 48 -1.91 -8.65 -3.53
C CYS A 48 -1.63 -8.68 -2.03
N VAL A 49 -2.69 -8.74 -1.20
CA VAL A 49 -2.55 -8.80 0.26
C VAL A 49 -2.03 -10.16 0.72
N TYR A 50 -2.41 -11.24 0.04
CA TYR A 50 -1.96 -12.60 0.34
C TYR A 50 -0.44 -12.75 0.24
N ILE A 51 0.19 -12.12 -0.76
CA ILE A 51 1.65 -12.14 -0.97
C ILE A 51 2.39 -10.99 -0.25
N ARG A 52 1.77 -10.44 0.81
CA ARG A 52 2.30 -9.29 1.56
C ARG A 52 2.60 -8.07 0.67
N GLY A 53 1.79 -7.87 -0.36
CA GLY A 53 1.79 -6.65 -1.16
C GLY A 53 0.76 -5.64 -0.68
N ARG A 54 0.87 -4.42 -1.21
CA ARG A 54 -0.13 -3.35 -1.08
C ARG A 54 -0.60 -2.94 -2.46
N ALA A 55 -1.92 -2.87 -2.61
CA ALA A 55 -2.55 -2.39 -3.83
C ALA A 55 -2.59 -0.86 -3.83
N GLU A 56 -2.25 -0.25 -4.96
CA GLU A 56 -2.32 1.19 -5.13
C GLU A 56 -2.69 1.57 -6.56
N ARG A 57 -3.39 2.69 -6.69
CA ARG A 57 -3.76 3.23 -7.99
C ARG A 57 -2.57 3.93 -8.65
N VAL A 58 -2.13 3.44 -9.80
CA VAL A 58 -1.03 3.99 -10.61
C VAL A 58 -1.51 4.13 -12.06
N ASP A 59 -1.42 5.34 -12.62
CA ASP A 59 -1.80 5.66 -14.01
C ASP A 59 -3.18 5.12 -14.44
N GLY A 60 -4.18 5.22 -13.55
CA GLY A 60 -5.55 4.78 -13.83
C GLY A 60 -5.83 3.28 -13.61
N GLY A 61 -4.80 2.48 -13.34
CA GLY A 61 -4.90 1.06 -12.95
C GLY A 61 -4.58 0.83 -11.47
N VAL A 62 -4.81 -0.37 -10.96
CA VAL A 62 -4.37 -0.77 -9.60
C VAL A 62 -3.23 -1.77 -9.73
N LEU A 63 -2.08 -1.45 -9.13
CA LEU A 63 -0.88 -2.28 -9.13
C LEU A 63 -0.52 -2.68 -7.69
N CYS A 64 0.08 -3.85 -7.56
CA CYS A 64 0.53 -4.42 -6.30
C CYS A 64 2.02 -4.18 -6.14
N TYR A 65 2.44 -3.48 -5.09
CA TYR A 65 3.85 -3.28 -4.73
C TYR A 65 4.18 -3.98 -3.42
N PRO A 66 5.44 -4.36 -3.15
CA PRO A 66 5.83 -5.03 -1.91
C PRO A 66 5.54 -4.14 -0.69
N SER A 67 4.96 -4.72 0.37
CA SER A 67 4.58 -3.95 1.56
C SER A 67 5.75 -3.60 2.49
N ASP A 68 6.87 -4.32 2.38
CA ASP A 68 8.09 -4.18 3.19
C ASP A 68 9.28 -4.87 2.48
N LYS A 69 10.48 -4.75 3.04
CA LYS A 69 11.72 -5.35 2.49
C LYS A 69 11.75 -6.89 2.49
N HIS A 70 10.83 -7.52 3.20
CA HIS A 70 10.68 -8.97 3.29
C HIS A 70 9.51 -9.49 2.45
N SER A 71 8.79 -8.59 1.78
CA SER A 71 7.72 -8.94 0.88
C SER A 71 8.30 -9.44 -0.42
N ASP A 72 7.64 -10.43 -0.99
CA ASP A 72 8.07 -11.09 -2.20
C ASP A 72 8.27 -10.13 -3.40
N TYR A 73 9.09 -10.53 -4.37
CA TYR A 73 9.30 -9.74 -5.58
C TYR A 73 8.08 -9.87 -6.51
N MET A 74 7.31 -8.78 -6.67
CA MET A 74 6.03 -8.78 -7.40
C MET A 74 6.10 -9.42 -8.82
N PRO A 75 7.15 -9.21 -9.63
CA PRO A 75 7.28 -9.86 -10.94
C PRO A 75 7.35 -11.40 -10.92
N GLU A 76 7.73 -12.01 -9.80
CA GLU A 76 7.75 -13.47 -9.65
C GLU A 76 6.35 -14.04 -9.41
N TYR A 77 5.47 -13.27 -8.80
CA TYR A 77 4.10 -13.68 -8.48
C TYR A 77 3.11 -13.28 -9.57
N PHE A 78 3.28 -12.09 -10.16
CA PHE A 78 2.52 -11.67 -11.33
C PHE A 78 3.27 -12.12 -12.59
N THR A 79 3.05 -13.36 -13.00
CA THR A 79 3.50 -13.90 -14.30
C THR A 79 2.34 -13.96 -15.29
N ALA A 80 2.61 -13.99 -16.60
CA ALA A 80 1.55 -14.14 -17.59
C ALA A 80 0.75 -15.44 -17.38
N ASP A 81 1.43 -16.53 -17.02
CA ASP A 81 0.78 -17.81 -16.72
C ASP A 81 -0.08 -17.74 -15.46
N PHE A 82 0.41 -17.11 -14.39
CA PHE A 82 -0.38 -16.87 -13.19
C PHE A 82 -1.61 -16.02 -13.51
N CYS A 83 -1.42 -14.90 -14.23
CA CYS A 83 -2.51 -14.00 -14.60
C CYS A 83 -3.59 -14.73 -15.41
N LYS A 84 -3.20 -15.49 -16.42
CA LYS A 84 -4.12 -16.28 -17.25
C LYS A 84 -4.87 -17.34 -16.45
N SER A 85 -4.22 -17.97 -15.48
CA SER A 85 -4.82 -19.04 -14.67
C SER A 85 -5.72 -18.52 -13.54
N TYR A 86 -5.29 -17.45 -12.86
CA TYR A 86 -5.93 -16.96 -11.64
C TYR A 86 -6.99 -15.88 -11.93
N TYR A 87 -6.80 -15.09 -12.98
CA TYR A 87 -7.69 -14.00 -13.37
C TYR A 87 -8.21 -14.22 -14.81
N PRO A 88 -9.34 -14.93 -14.98
CA PRO A 88 -9.93 -15.16 -16.28
C PRO A 88 -10.13 -13.84 -17.06
N GLY A 89 -9.57 -13.76 -18.27
CA GLY A 89 -9.63 -12.56 -19.11
C GLY A 89 -8.44 -11.60 -18.96
N TYR A 90 -7.58 -11.79 -17.96
CA TYR A 90 -6.35 -11.03 -17.76
C TYR A 90 -5.15 -11.91 -18.14
N ASN A 91 -4.85 -11.94 -19.43
CA ASN A 91 -3.93 -12.94 -20.00
C ASN A 91 -2.45 -12.54 -19.98
N ASP A 92 -2.14 -11.35 -19.47
CA ASP A 92 -0.77 -10.85 -19.37
C ASP A 92 -0.57 -10.08 -18.07
N ARG A 93 0.64 -9.58 -17.86
CA ARG A 93 1.03 -8.72 -16.75
C ARG A 93 1.54 -7.37 -17.22
N ILE A 94 1.49 -6.40 -16.32
CA ILE A 94 2.24 -5.15 -16.43
C ILE A 94 2.99 -4.91 -15.13
N CYS A 95 4.23 -4.43 -15.22
CA CYS A 95 5.01 -3.98 -14.08
C CYS A 95 5.49 -2.56 -14.32
N LYS A 96 5.50 -1.75 -13.26
CA LYS A 96 5.98 -0.37 -13.27
C LYS A 96 6.89 -0.14 -12.08
N THR A 97 7.97 0.58 -12.31
CA THR A 97 8.83 1.06 -11.23
C THR A 97 8.09 2.11 -10.41
N LYS A 98 8.16 2.01 -9.09
CA LYS A 98 7.61 2.98 -8.14
C LYS A 98 8.64 3.29 -7.06
N THR A 99 8.68 4.54 -6.63
CA THR A 99 9.43 4.94 -5.43
C THR A 99 8.60 4.73 -4.17
N VAL A 100 9.16 4.02 -3.20
CA VAL A 100 8.57 3.80 -1.88
C VAL A 100 9.50 4.28 -0.78
N CYS A 101 8.90 4.69 0.33
CA CYS A 101 9.56 5.26 1.49
C CYS A 101 9.35 4.33 2.69
N PRO A 102 10.36 4.12 3.53
CA PRO A 102 10.18 3.41 4.78
C PRO A 102 9.22 4.16 5.70
N LEU A 103 8.34 3.40 6.33
CA LEU A 103 7.51 3.71 7.47
C LEU A 103 8.05 2.94 8.69
N ILE A 104 7.43 3.13 9.87
CA ILE A 104 7.71 2.33 11.07
C ILE A 104 7.69 0.83 10.75
N GLY A 105 8.67 0.09 11.29
CA GLY A 105 8.65 -1.38 11.31
C GLY A 105 8.88 -2.04 9.95
N ASP A 106 9.86 -1.55 9.19
CA ASP A 106 10.27 -2.04 7.86
C ASP A 106 9.22 -1.93 6.73
N TYR A 107 8.03 -1.43 7.03
CA TYR A 107 6.98 -1.23 6.05
C TYR A 107 7.33 -0.13 5.06
N TRP A 108 6.83 -0.29 3.84
CA TRP A 108 6.93 0.68 2.77
C TRP A 108 5.58 1.30 2.49
N VAL A 109 5.62 2.59 2.17
CA VAL A 109 4.50 3.38 1.68
C VAL A 109 4.92 4.18 0.46
N PRO A 110 3.99 4.69 -0.35
CA PRO A 110 4.33 5.63 -1.41
C PRO A 110 5.09 6.84 -0.86
N CYS A 111 6.20 7.18 -1.51
CA CYS A 111 6.74 8.53 -1.44
C CYS A 111 5.87 9.47 -2.30
#